data_AF-H3NEQ2-F1
#
_entry.id   AF-H3NEQ2-F1
#
_cell.length_a   1.000
_cell.length_b   1.000
_cell.length_c   1.000
_cell.angle_alpha   90.00
_cell.angle_beta   90.00
_cell.angle_gamma   90.00
#
_symmetry.space_group_name_H-M   'P 1'
#
loop_
_entity.id
_entity.type
_entity.pdbx_description
1 polymer ?
#
loop_
_entity_poly.entity_id
_entity_poly.type
_entity_poly.pdbx_seq_one_letter_code
_entity_poly.pdbx_strand_id
1 'polypeptide(L)'
;MINETYYTRTALLSIDKYFNDIIKSEEEIRELVKLPGLVTAIKFTSNNLLEAISNYDKNRTKQSIKTHESLINYASRAALRPTPYGKFASVGRGIFVSENKKENSVPYNLMKTKMYLNINMQWISKLISSLEKNLDIFEVLSLKISPQILFENNSVLVLNNKDANQSKIIELTPLLSYIINLMGNNSMSVQNLIKHILNKYNASREDVIRYLKKLMKEKLLFSNLQPQPPFINSLDRILNFFIKNNLTDKIIYEKLLSLNTIIIRINENNSLYQIDDIRRMMDDILSDFKGDYFHVDTKDCKDTSLLLGVKQKIDQLEQINKYFLYNDYGKFGNQKNC
;
A
#
# COMPACT_ATOMS: atom_id res chain seq x y z
N MET A 1 -2.46 -27.86 11.44
CA MET A 1 -3.85 -27.71 11.89
C MET A 1 -4.27 -26.32 11.48
N ILE A 2 -5.31 -26.25 10.68
CA ILE A 2 -5.83 -24.99 10.16
C ILE A 2 -6.56 -24.28 11.29
N ASN A 3 -6.43 -22.95 11.32
CA ASN A 3 -7.14 -22.10 12.26
C ASN A 3 -8.65 -22.34 12.19
N GLU A 4 -9.36 -22.08 13.30
CA GLU A 4 -10.83 -22.13 13.36
C GLU A 4 -11.52 -21.08 12.47
N THR A 5 -10.73 -20.19 11.88
CA THR A 5 -11.18 -19.15 10.96
C THR A 5 -10.35 -19.17 9.69
N TYR A 6 -10.96 -18.77 8.58
CA TYR A 6 -10.32 -18.61 7.28
C TYR A 6 -10.68 -17.25 6.68
N TYR A 7 -9.97 -16.85 5.64
CA TYR A 7 -10.33 -15.67 4.85
C TYR A 7 -11.13 -16.11 3.63
N THR A 8 -12.20 -15.37 3.34
CA THR A 8 -12.89 -15.45 2.06
C THR A 8 -12.49 -14.31 1.16
N ARG A 9 -12.59 -14.55 -0.14
CA ARG A 9 -12.26 -13.60 -1.18
C ARG A 9 -13.36 -13.68 -2.22
N THR A 10 -14.01 -12.56 -2.49
CA THR A 10 -15.29 -12.54 -3.20
C THR A 10 -15.30 -11.50 -4.29
N ALA A 11 -15.51 -11.94 -5.54
CA ALA A 11 -15.82 -11.03 -6.65
C ALA A 11 -17.16 -10.31 -6.38
N LEU A 12 -17.21 -8.99 -6.62
CA LEU A 12 -18.37 -8.16 -6.27
C LEU A 12 -19.44 -8.06 -7.37
N LEU A 13 -19.10 -8.41 -8.61
CA LEU A 13 -20.08 -8.54 -9.69
C LEU A 13 -20.56 -9.99 -9.75
N SER A 14 -21.88 -10.18 -9.89
CA SER A 14 -22.44 -11.52 -10.06
C SER A 14 -21.93 -12.18 -11.34
N ILE A 15 -21.54 -13.45 -11.24
CA ILE A 15 -21.14 -14.26 -12.39
C ILE A 15 -22.30 -14.45 -13.37
N ASP A 16 -23.52 -14.63 -12.87
CA ASP A 16 -24.72 -14.77 -13.70
C ASP A 16 -24.99 -13.47 -14.46
N LYS A 17 -24.82 -12.32 -13.80
CA LYS A 17 -24.95 -11.01 -14.44
C LYS A 17 -23.92 -10.83 -15.55
N TYR A 18 -22.70 -11.29 -15.33
CA TYR A 18 -21.64 -11.22 -16.33
C TYR A 18 -21.93 -12.11 -17.56
N PHE A 19 -22.32 -13.38 -17.37
CA PHE A 19 -22.57 -14.26 -18.51
C PHE A 19 -23.90 -13.98 -19.22
N ASN A 20 -24.94 -13.56 -18.49
CA ASN A 20 -26.26 -13.35 -19.08
C ASN A 20 -26.44 -11.96 -19.70
N ASP A 21 -25.85 -10.92 -19.09
CA ASP A 21 -26.10 -9.54 -19.52
C ASP A 21 -24.89 -8.98 -20.28
N ILE A 22 -23.66 -9.37 -19.95
CA ILE A 22 -22.44 -8.74 -20.51
C ILE A 22 -21.87 -9.51 -21.71
N ILE A 23 -21.87 -10.84 -21.69
CA ILE A 23 -21.28 -11.65 -22.78
C ILE A 23 -22.27 -11.92 -23.92
N LYS A 24 -23.57 -12.06 -23.62
CA LYS A 24 -24.56 -12.55 -24.59
C LYS A 24 -25.07 -11.49 -25.56
N SER A 25 -25.06 -10.23 -25.16
CA SER A 25 -25.26 -9.12 -26.07
C SER A 25 -23.88 -8.64 -26.52
N GLU A 26 -23.71 -8.28 -27.80
CA GLU A 26 -22.63 -7.36 -28.20
C GLU A 26 -22.91 -5.98 -27.57
N GLU A 27 -23.06 -5.91 -26.25
CA GLU A 27 -23.56 -4.73 -25.57
C GLU A 27 -22.50 -3.64 -25.62
N GLU A 28 -22.94 -2.50 -26.16
CA GLU A 28 -22.16 -1.29 -26.24
C GLU A 28 -21.59 -0.96 -24.85
N ILE A 29 -20.36 -0.44 -24.82
CA ILE A 29 -19.69 0.12 -23.63
C ILE A 29 -20.66 0.89 -22.70
N ARG A 30 -21.67 1.54 -23.27
CA ARG A 30 -22.71 2.30 -22.57
C ARG A 30 -23.47 1.51 -21.53
N GLU A 31 -23.79 0.23 -21.73
CA GLU A 31 -24.50 -0.58 -20.73
C GLU A 31 -23.58 -0.99 -19.57
N LEU A 32 -22.32 -1.34 -19.88
CA LEU A 32 -21.30 -1.64 -18.86
C LEU A 32 -21.02 -0.44 -17.94
N VAL A 33 -21.04 0.77 -18.49
CA VAL A 33 -20.85 2.01 -17.72
C VAL A 33 -22.08 2.36 -16.88
N LYS A 34 -23.25 1.79 -17.15
CA LYS A 34 -24.42 1.94 -16.25
C LYS A 34 -24.32 1.09 -14.99
N LEU A 35 -23.40 0.13 -14.91
CA LEU A 35 -23.19 -0.69 -13.70
C LEU A 35 -22.48 0.15 -12.62
N PRO A 36 -23.19 0.63 -11.58
CA PRO A 36 -22.62 1.65 -10.68
C PRO A 36 -21.42 1.11 -9.90
N GLY A 37 -21.43 -0.18 -9.57
CA GLY A 37 -20.31 -0.86 -8.91
C GLY A 37 -19.04 -0.94 -9.78
N LEU A 38 -19.19 -1.18 -11.09
CA LEU A 38 -18.07 -1.31 -12.02
C LEU A 38 -17.37 0.02 -12.28
N VAL A 39 -18.13 1.08 -12.60
CA VAL A 39 -17.58 2.43 -12.80
C VAL A 39 -16.90 2.93 -11.54
N THR A 40 -17.53 2.70 -10.39
CA THR A 40 -16.95 3.03 -9.09
C THR A 40 -15.61 2.32 -8.86
N ALA A 41 -15.51 1.03 -9.19
CA ALA A 41 -14.26 0.28 -9.06
C ALA A 41 -13.18 0.78 -10.05
N ILE A 42 -13.56 1.12 -11.28
CA ILE A 42 -12.66 1.69 -12.29
C ILE A 42 -12.14 3.05 -11.83
N LYS A 43 -12.99 3.90 -11.23
CA LYS A 43 -12.59 5.22 -10.73
C LYS A 43 -11.38 5.16 -9.80
N PHE A 44 -11.23 4.10 -9.01
CA PHE A 44 -10.09 3.93 -8.10
C PHE A 44 -8.86 3.25 -8.69
N THR A 45 -8.98 2.67 -9.88
CA THR A 45 -7.95 1.77 -10.43
C THR A 45 -7.41 2.21 -11.78
N SER A 46 -8.15 3.05 -12.53
CA SER A 46 -7.66 3.63 -13.77
C SER A 46 -8.44 4.89 -14.15
N ASN A 47 -7.83 6.07 -13.88
CA ASN A 47 -8.37 7.34 -14.35
C ASN A 47 -8.33 7.46 -15.87
N ASN A 48 -7.27 6.98 -16.52
CA ASN A 48 -7.13 7.01 -17.97
C ASN A 48 -8.25 6.23 -18.67
N LEU A 49 -8.66 5.09 -18.10
CA LEU A 49 -9.79 4.35 -18.64
C LEU A 49 -11.10 5.11 -18.44
N LEU A 50 -11.30 5.76 -17.29
CA LEU A 50 -12.50 6.55 -17.03
C LEU A 50 -12.63 7.71 -18.03
N GLU A 51 -11.55 8.41 -18.33
CA GLU A 51 -11.52 9.46 -19.35
C GLU A 51 -11.78 8.89 -20.76
N ALA A 52 -11.14 7.77 -21.10
CA ALA A 52 -11.34 7.11 -22.38
C ALA A 52 -12.77 6.58 -22.58
N ILE A 53 -13.47 6.23 -21.49
CA ILE A 53 -14.88 5.89 -21.47
C ILE A 53 -15.75 7.14 -21.75
N SER A 54 -15.46 8.26 -21.09
CA SER A 54 -16.19 9.53 -21.30
C SER A 54 -16.07 10.04 -22.75
N ASN A 55 -14.91 9.81 -23.38
CA ASN A 55 -14.63 10.19 -24.76
C ASN A 55 -14.89 9.05 -25.77
N TYR A 56 -15.63 8.01 -25.38
CA TYR A 56 -15.87 6.85 -26.25
C TYR A 56 -16.70 7.22 -27.47
N ASP A 57 -16.11 7.01 -28.64
CA ASP A 57 -16.78 7.09 -29.94
C ASP A 57 -17.14 5.68 -30.44
N LYS A 58 -18.37 5.51 -30.93
CA LYS A 58 -18.88 4.25 -31.51
C LYS A 58 -18.17 3.91 -32.83
N ASN A 59 -17.57 4.90 -33.49
CA ASN A 59 -16.69 4.64 -34.63
C ASN A 59 -15.56 3.70 -34.18
N ARG A 60 -15.40 2.56 -34.86
CA ARG A 60 -14.41 1.49 -34.53
C ARG A 60 -12.96 1.93 -34.79
N THR A 61 -12.56 3.05 -34.19
CA THR A 61 -11.18 3.49 -34.13
C THR A 61 -10.35 2.52 -33.30
N LYS A 62 -9.03 2.53 -33.49
CA LYS A 62 -8.10 1.75 -32.66
C LYS A 62 -8.26 2.08 -31.16
N GLN A 63 -8.61 3.32 -30.82
CA GLN A 63 -8.82 3.75 -29.45
C GLN A 63 -10.13 3.20 -28.87
N SER A 64 -11.23 3.25 -29.61
CA SER A 64 -12.53 2.74 -29.13
C SER A 64 -12.49 1.22 -28.90
N ILE A 65 -11.81 0.46 -29.76
CA ILE A 65 -11.58 -0.97 -29.58
C ILE A 65 -10.79 -1.24 -28.29
N LYS A 66 -9.69 -0.51 -28.05
CA LYS A 66 -8.91 -0.67 -26.81
C LYS A 66 -9.68 -0.33 -25.55
N THR A 67 -10.49 0.73 -25.58
CA THR A 67 -11.37 1.09 -24.46
C THR A 67 -12.38 -0.01 -24.18
N HIS A 68 -12.97 -0.59 -25.23
CA HIS A 68 -13.91 -1.71 -25.13
C HIS A 68 -13.28 -2.95 -24.49
N GLU A 69 -12.16 -3.41 -25.02
CA GLU A 69 -11.42 -4.56 -24.48
C GLU A 69 -11.01 -4.33 -23.02
N SER A 70 -10.56 -3.11 -22.69
CA SER A 70 -10.20 -2.75 -21.32
C SER A 70 -11.42 -2.86 -20.39
N LEU A 71 -12.58 -2.34 -20.81
CA LEU A 71 -13.79 -2.39 -20.00
C LEU A 71 -14.29 -3.83 -19.78
N ILE A 72 -14.25 -4.69 -20.81
CA ILE A 72 -14.56 -6.12 -20.68
C ILE A 72 -13.59 -6.79 -19.70
N ASN A 73 -12.29 -6.46 -19.75
CA ASN A 73 -11.30 -7.00 -18.81
C ASN A 73 -11.58 -6.57 -17.36
N TYR A 74 -12.05 -5.35 -17.14
CA TYR A 74 -12.45 -4.90 -15.80
C TYR A 74 -13.77 -5.55 -15.34
N ALA A 75 -14.74 -5.72 -16.23
CA ALA A 75 -15.99 -6.43 -15.93
C ALA A 75 -15.72 -7.92 -15.58
N SER A 76 -14.88 -8.59 -16.37
CA SER A 76 -14.50 -9.98 -16.11
C SER A 76 -13.72 -10.11 -14.81
N ARG A 77 -12.86 -9.14 -14.48
CA ARG A 77 -12.19 -9.08 -13.17
C ARG A 77 -13.20 -8.93 -12.03
N ALA A 78 -14.19 -8.06 -12.20
CA ALA A 78 -15.23 -7.81 -11.19
C ALA A 78 -16.07 -9.06 -10.89
N ALA A 79 -16.25 -9.96 -11.87
CA ALA A 79 -17.12 -11.13 -11.76
C ALA A 79 -16.39 -12.46 -11.50
N LEU A 80 -15.23 -12.65 -12.12
CA LEU A 80 -14.57 -13.96 -12.19
C LEU A 80 -13.32 -14.06 -11.31
N ARG A 81 -12.73 -12.93 -10.91
CA ARG A 81 -11.47 -12.91 -10.16
C ARG A 81 -11.71 -12.51 -8.69
N PRO A 82 -11.69 -13.47 -7.75
CA PRO A 82 -11.84 -13.15 -6.34
C PRO A 82 -10.61 -12.46 -5.72
N THR A 83 -9.51 -12.27 -6.46
CA THR A 83 -8.30 -11.64 -5.92
C THR A 83 -8.57 -10.20 -5.45
N PRO A 84 -8.37 -9.87 -4.15
CA PRO A 84 -8.66 -8.55 -3.59
C PRO A 84 -7.95 -7.44 -4.36
N TYR A 85 -8.72 -6.49 -4.85
CA TYR A 85 -8.23 -5.34 -5.59
C TYR A 85 -9.30 -4.26 -5.67
N GLY A 86 -9.13 -3.17 -4.92
CA GLY A 86 -10.07 -2.06 -4.94
C GLY A 86 -11.49 -2.50 -4.58
N LYS A 87 -12.44 -2.12 -5.44
CA LYS A 87 -13.86 -2.50 -5.36
C LYS A 87 -14.26 -3.57 -6.37
N PHE A 88 -13.31 -4.39 -6.84
CA PHE A 88 -13.60 -5.55 -7.68
C PHE A 88 -13.85 -6.82 -6.89
N ALA A 89 -13.19 -6.94 -5.74
CA ALA A 89 -13.34 -8.06 -4.84
C ALA A 89 -13.27 -7.60 -3.37
N SER A 90 -13.98 -8.30 -2.50
CA SER A 90 -13.93 -8.12 -1.05
C SER A 90 -13.19 -9.25 -0.34
N VAL A 91 -12.77 -8.95 0.88
CA VAL A 91 -12.22 -9.92 1.83
C VAL A 91 -13.17 -10.07 3.00
N GLY A 92 -13.55 -11.30 3.30
CA GLY A 92 -14.40 -11.64 4.44
C GLY A 92 -13.70 -12.56 5.42
N ARG A 93 -14.34 -12.72 6.58
CA ARG A 93 -13.96 -13.74 7.55
C ARG A 93 -14.87 -14.95 7.36
N GLY A 94 -14.28 -16.12 7.43
CA GLY A 94 -14.97 -17.39 7.42
C GLY A 94 -14.79 -18.15 8.72
N ILE A 95 -15.82 -18.88 9.13
CA ILE A 95 -15.83 -19.76 10.30
C ILE A 95 -16.24 -21.18 9.90
N PHE A 96 -15.81 -22.16 10.69
CA PHE A 96 -16.31 -23.53 10.55
C PHE A 96 -17.46 -23.78 11.53
N VAL A 97 -18.55 -24.39 11.05
CA VAL A 97 -19.75 -24.65 11.84
C VAL A 97 -20.13 -26.13 11.77
N SER A 98 -20.77 -26.64 12.82
CA SER A 98 -21.37 -27.98 12.79
C SER A 98 -22.58 -28.03 11.86
N GLU A 99 -22.90 -29.22 11.33
CA GLU A 99 -24.03 -29.42 10.41
C GLU A 99 -25.36 -28.92 10.98
N ASN A 100 -25.57 -29.11 12.29
CA ASN A 100 -26.78 -28.70 13.00
C ASN A 100 -26.91 -27.18 13.22
N LYS A 101 -25.89 -26.38 12.85
CA LYS A 101 -25.87 -24.91 13.02
C LYS A 101 -25.89 -24.15 11.69
N LYS A 102 -26.13 -24.82 10.57
CA LYS A 102 -26.05 -24.25 9.22
C LYS A 102 -27.12 -23.18 8.92
N GLU A 103 -28.18 -23.10 9.72
CA GLU A 103 -29.36 -22.24 9.47
C GLU A 103 -29.10 -20.72 9.56
N ASN A 104 -28.00 -20.27 10.18
CA ASN A 104 -27.67 -18.84 10.27
C ASN A 104 -26.59 -18.37 9.28
N SER A 105 -26.23 -19.22 8.32
CA SER A 105 -25.22 -18.88 7.32
C SER A 105 -25.83 -18.01 6.23
N VAL A 106 -25.38 -16.76 6.13
CA VAL A 106 -25.85 -15.86 5.07
C VAL A 106 -25.32 -16.39 3.74
N PRO A 107 -26.19 -16.66 2.74
CA PRO A 107 -25.74 -17.05 1.42
C PRO A 107 -24.81 -15.96 0.87
N TYR A 108 -23.74 -16.39 0.22
CA TYR A 108 -22.62 -15.56 -0.24
C TYR A 108 -23.04 -14.32 -1.06
N ASN A 109 -24.17 -14.40 -1.75
CA ASN A 109 -24.74 -13.35 -2.60
C ASN A 109 -25.43 -12.19 -1.84
N LEU A 110 -25.57 -12.25 -0.51
CA LEU A 110 -26.24 -11.24 0.31
C LEU A 110 -25.29 -10.44 1.22
N MET A 111 -23.99 -10.44 0.93
CA MET A 111 -22.99 -9.77 1.76
C MET A 111 -23.00 -8.25 1.55
N LYS A 112 -23.29 -7.51 2.64
CA LYS A 112 -23.00 -6.07 2.70
C LYS A 112 -21.49 -5.89 2.75
N THR A 113 -20.96 -4.97 1.96
CA THR A 113 -19.53 -4.65 1.95
C THR A 113 -19.26 -3.26 2.51
N LYS A 114 -18.09 -3.10 3.13
CA LYS A 114 -17.55 -1.81 3.58
C LYS A 114 -16.25 -1.54 2.85
N MET A 115 -16.12 -0.33 2.31
CA MET A 115 -14.89 0.15 1.69
C MET A 115 -14.00 0.83 2.73
N TYR A 116 -12.70 0.67 2.57
CA TYR A 116 -11.65 1.40 3.27
C TYR A 116 -10.75 2.09 2.24
N LEU A 117 -10.89 3.41 2.15
CA LEU A 117 -10.04 4.30 1.38
C LEU A 117 -8.79 4.64 2.20
N ASN A 118 -7.64 4.26 1.68
CA ASN A 118 -6.32 4.60 2.19
C ASN A 118 -5.58 5.47 1.17
N ILE A 119 -4.62 6.26 1.63
CA ILE A 119 -3.73 6.99 0.73
C ILE A 119 -2.67 6.04 0.19
N ASN A 120 -2.36 6.17 -1.10
CA ASN A 120 -1.32 5.38 -1.73
C ASN A 120 0.06 5.71 -1.13
N MET A 121 0.82 4.67 -0.81
CA MET A 121 2.14 4.82 -0.20
C MET A 121 3.15 5.55 -1.08
N GLN A 122 3.02 5.51 -2.41
CA GLN A 122 3.87 6.30 -3.29
C GLN A 122 3.65 7.81 -3.10
N TRP A 123 2.39 8.23 -2.94
CA TRP A 123 2.05 9.62 -2.65
C TRP A 123 2.56 10.02 -1.26
N ILE A 124 2.36 9.17 -0.23
CA ILE A 124 2.90 9.40 1.13
C ILE A 124 4.42 9.53 1.10
N SER A 125 5.14 8.64 0.42
CA SER A 125 6.60 8.71 0.30
C SER A 125 7.06 9.98 -0.41
N LYS A 126 6.33 10.45 -1.43
CA LYS A 126 6.61 11.72 -2.10
C LYS A 126 6.36 12.91 -1.17
N LEU A 127 5.27 12.90 -0.41
CA LEU A 127 4.96 13.92 0.59
C LEU A 127 6.09 14.03 1.60
N ILE A 128 6.47 12.92 2.22
CA ILE A 128 7.57 12.87 3.21
C ILE A 128 8.86 13.40 2.60
N SER A 129 9.20 12.97 1.38
CA SER A 129 10.40 13.47 0.67
C SER A 129 10.35 14.99 0.43
N SER A 130 9.16 15.58 0.28
CA SER A 130 8.96 17.03 0.18
C SER A 130 9.15 17.70 1.54
N LEU A 131 8.53 17.15 2.60
CA LEU A 131 8.64 17.65 3.97
C LEU A 131 10.09 17.62 4.48
N GLU A 132 10.84 16.55 4.23
CA GLU A 132 12.25 16.41 4.62
C GLU A 132 13.19 17.43 3.94
N LYS A 133 12.76 18.04 2.82
CA LYS A 133 13.53 19.11 2.16
C LYS A 133 13.36 20.46 2.86
N ASN A 134 12.18 20.71 3.43
CA ASN A 134 11.89 21.94 4.17
C ASN A 134 12.80 22.04 5.39
N LEU A 135 13.48 23.18 5.56
CA LEU A 135 14.50 23.34 6.61
C LEU A 135 13.88 23.29 8.01
N ASP A 136 12.80 24.02 8.26
CA ASP A 136 12.12 24.06 9.56
C ASP A 136 11.69 22.66 10.01
N ILE A 137 11.14 21.88 9.07
CA ILE A 137 10.74 20.50 9.34
C ILE A 137 11.97 19.62 9.55
N PHE A 138 12.98 19.74 8.69
CA PHE A 138 14.20 18.95 8.74
C PHE A 138 14.90 19.06 10.09
N GLU A 139 14.99 20.26 10.66
CA GLU A 139 15.72 20.48 11.91
C GLU A 139 15.07 19.82 13.13
N VAL A 140 13.76 19.61 13.12
CA VAL A 140 13.04 18.93 14.21
C VAL A 140 12.92 17.41 13.98
N LEU A 141 13.48 16.88 12.90
CA LEU A 141 13.52 15.43 12.66
C LEU A 141 14.42 14.72 13.67
N SER A 142 14.12 13.44 13.85
CA SER A 142 15.06 12.47 14.40
C SER A 142 15.50 11.52 13.30
N LEU A 143 16.81 11.32 13.16
CA LEU A 143 17.42 10.41 12.20
C LEU A 143 17.79 9.10 12.90
N LYS A 144 17.78 8.01 12.15
CA LYS A 144 18.31 6.70 12.55
C LYS A 144 19.12 6.09 11.41
N ILE A 145 20.12 5.28 11.76
CA ILE A 145 20.88 4.46 10.81
C ILE A 145 19.94 3.46 10.15
N SER A 146 19.93 3.43 8.82
CA SER A 146 19.09 2.54 8.02
C SER A 146 19.31 1.07 8.38
N PRO A 147 18.24 0.27 8.59
CA PRO A 147 18.37 -1.17 8.82
C PRO A 147 18.75 -1.94 7.54
N GLN A 148 18.82 -1.26 6.38
CA GLN A 148 19.13 -1.85 5.08
C GLN A 148 20.60 -1.66 4.70
N ILE A 149 21.47 -1.46 5.69
CA ILE A 149 22.91 -1.33 5.46
C ILE A 149 23.66 -2.50 6.10
N LEU A 150 24.76 -2.89 5.46
CA LEU A 150 25.70 -3.87 5.98
C LEU A 150 27.06 -3.20 6.10
N PHE A 151 27.73 -3.43 7.23
CA PHE A 151 29.08 -2.91 7.47
C PHE A 151 30.10 -3.92 6.95
N GLU A 152 31.00 -3.47 6.08
CA GLU A 152 32.07 -4.28 5.51
C GLU A 152 33.40 -3.52 5.64
N ASN A 153 34.24 -3.95 6.60
CA ASN A 153 35.54 -3.37 6.88
C ASN A 153 35.49 -1.83 6.99
N ASN A 154 35.97 -1.13 5.96
CA ASN A 154 36.02 0.34 5.87
C ASN A 154 34.93 0.93 4.97
N SER A 155 33.83 0.21 4.78
CA SER A 155 32.74 0.62 3.89
C SER A 155 31.38 0.16 4.42
N VAL A 156 30.33 0.76 3.86
CA VAL A 156 28.94 0.42 4.11
C VAL A 156 28.30 0.04 2.78
N LEU A 157 27.76 -1.18 2.71
CA LEU A 157 26.91 -1.62 1.62
C LEU A 157 25.47 -1.21 1.92
N VAL A 158 24.92 -0.33 1.09
CA VAL A 158 23.51 0.06 1.14
C VAL A 158 22.73 -0.82 0.17
N LEU A 159 21.85 -1.66 0.71
CA LEU A 159 21.02 -2.56 -0.08
C LEU A 159 19.89 -1.79 -0.77
N ASN A 160 19.66 -2.09 -2.05
CA ASN A 160 18.52 -1.55 -2.78
C ASN A 160 17.47 -2.64 -3.03
N ASN A 161 16.40 -2.62 -2.25
CA ASN A 161 15.32 -3.62 -2.32
C ASN A 161 14.60 -3.71 -3.67
N LYS A 162 14.75 -2.73 -4.57
CA LYS A 162 14.11 -2.74 -5.89
C LYS A 162 14.97 -3.38 -6.98
N ASP A 163 16.29 -3.39 -6.80
CA ASP A 163 17.24 -3.91 -7.78
C ASP A 163 18.57 -4.18 -7.08
N ALA A 164 18.91 -5.46 -6.89
CA ALA A 164 20.14 -5.86 -6.19
C ALA A 164 21.40 -5.32 -6.89
N ASN A 165 21.34 -5.14 -8.22
CA ASN A 165 22.44 -4.58 -9.03
C ASN A 165 22.66 -3.08 -8.79
N GLN A 166 21.78 -2.41 -8.05
CA GLN A 166 21.90 -1.00 -7.68
C GLN A 166 22.31 -0.80 -6.21
N SER A 167 22.76 -1.86 -5.54
CA SER A 167 23.36 -1.73 -4.21
C SER A 167 24.62 -0.88 -4.31
N LYS A 168 24.84 -0.01 -3.32
CA LYS A 168 25.95 0.95 -3.33
C LYS A 168 26.92 0.66 -2.21
N ILE A 169 28.21 0.70 -2.52
CA ILE A 169 29.28 0.68 -1.52
C ILE A 169 29.68 2.12 -1.26
N ILE A 170 29.66 2.52 0.01
CA ILE A 170 30.02 3.87 0.45
C ILE A 170 31.18 3.75 1.44
N GLU A 171 32.27 4.46 1.19
CA GLU A 171 33.43 4.47 2.08
C GLU A 171 33.10 5.10 3.44
N LEU A 172 33.58 4.48 4.51
CA LEU A 172 33.47 4.99 5.87
C LEU A 172 34.47 6.14 6.11
N THR A 173 34.08 7.34 5.70
CA THR A 173 34.83 8.55 6.04
C THR A 173 34.87 8.77 7.57
N PRO A 174 35.89 9.47 8.12
CA PRO A 174 35.98 9.74 9.56
C PRO A 174 34.72 10.39 10.15
N LEU A 175 34.06 11.27 9.40
CA LEU A 175 32.81 11.90 9.81
C LEU A 175 31.63 10.91 9.80
N LEU A 176 31.52 10.07 8.76
CA LEU A 176 30.47 9.05 8.71
C LEU A 176 30.62 8.04 9.86
N SER A 177 31.83 7.54 10.09
CA SER A 177 32.16 6.65 11.21
C SER A 177 31.84 7.28 12.56
N TYR A 178 32.14 8.57 12.72
CA TYR A 178 31.77 9.31 13.93
C TYR A 178 30.26 9.38 14.15
N ILE A 179 29.48 9.73 13.11
CA ILE A 179 28.01 9.79 13.20
C ILE A 179 27.43 8.42 13.54
N ILE A 180 27.92 7.36 12.88
CA ILE A 180 27.46 5.99 13.10
C ILE A 180 27.73 5.55 14.55
N ASN A 181 28.94 5.79 15.05
CA ASN A 181 29.29 5.46 16.43
C ASN A 181 28.51 6.30 17.46
N LEU A 182 28.27 7.58 17.15
CA LEU A 182 27.52 8.49 18.01
C LEU A 182 26.05 8.07 18.15
N MET A 183 25.42 7.61 17.06
CA MET A 183 24.01 7.21 17.05
C MET A 183 23.82 5.77 17.55
N GLY A 184 24.73 4.87 17.23
CA GLY A 184 24.58 3.43 17.46
C GLY A 184 23.26 2.93 16.86
N ASN A 185 22.49 2.16 17.65
CA ASN A 185 21.18 1.64 17.23
C ASN A 185 20.00 2.60 17.50
N ASN A 186 20.28 3.78 18.08
CA ASN A 186 19.28 4.72 18.53
C ASN A 186 18.97 5.78 17.47
N SER A 187 17.82 6.44 17.62
CA SER A 187 17.51 7.66 16.87
C SER A 187 18.07 8.89 17.58
N MET A 188 18.54 9.88 16.83
CA MET A 188 19.03 11.15 17.36
C MET A 188 18.40 12.34 16.62
N SER A 189 18.06 13.41 17.35
CA SER A 189 17.54 14.63 16.73
C SER A 189 18.58 15.29 15.83
N VAL A 190 18.12 15.91 14.74
CA VAL A 190 19.00 16.64 13.81
C VAL A 190 19.76 17.76 14.52
N GLN A 191 19.11 18.49 15.42
CA GLN A 191 19.77 19.53 16.23
C GLN A 191 20.93 18.99 17.07
N ASN A 192 20.75 17.82 17.71
CA ASN A 192 21.81 17.21 18.52
C ASN A 192 22.96 16.72 17.63
N LEU A 193 22.65 16.11 16.48
CA LEU A 193 23.66 15.71 15.50
C LEU A 193 24.49 16.91 15.02
N ILE A 194 23.84 18.01 14.65
CA ILE A 194 24.52 19.24 14.25
C ILE A 194 25.46 19.73 15.37
N LYS A 195 24.97 19.80 16.61
CA LYS A 195 25.77 20.23 17.76
C LYS A 195 27.01 19.36 17.96
N HIS A 196 26.85 18.03 17.93
CA HIS A 196 27.97 17.10 18.09
C HIS A 196 29.00 17.21 16.97
N ILE A 197 28.56 17.39 15.72
CA ILE A 197 29.46 17.51 14.57
C ILE A 197 30.23 18.83 14.63
N LEU A 198 29.56 19.96 14.90
CA LEU A 198 30.22 21.27 15.00
C LEU A 198 31.21 21.36 16.16
N ASN A 199 30.96 20.64 17.27
CA ASN A 199 31.89 20.60 18.40
C ASN A 199 33.18 19.81 18.09
N LYS A 200 33.15 18.88 17.15
CA LYS A 200 34.29 18.00 16.82
C LYS A 200 35.00 18.42 15.54
N TYR A 201 34.28 18.99 14.59
CA TYR A 201 34.78 19.32 13.27
C TYR A 201 34.58 20.82 13.00
N ASN A 202 35.61 21.47 12.46
CA ASN A 202 35.52 22.85 12.01
C ASN A 202 34.75 22.93 10.69
N ALA A 203 33.42 23.01 10.77
CA ALA A 203 32.51 23.07 9.63
C ALA A 203 31.43 24.14 9.84
N SER A 204 30.83 24.62 8.76
CA SER A 204 29.64 25.47 8.85
C SER A 204 28.40 24.64 9.18
N ARG A 205 27.39 25.26 9.79
CA ARG A 205 26.10 24.60 10.06
C ARG A 205 25.45 24.11 8.76
N GLU A 206 25.55 24.92 7.72
CA GLU A 206 24.99 24.68 6.40
C GLU A 206 25.62 23.44 5.75
N ASP A 207 26.93 23.26 5.89
CA ASP A 207 27.63 22.10 5.37
C ASP A 207 27.26 20.82 6.12
N VAL A 208 27.07 20.90 7.44
CA VAL A 208 26.59 19.77 8.24
C VAL A 208 25.18 19.37 7.80
N ILE A 209 24.26 20.33 7.66
CA ILE A 209 22.89 20.06 7.17
C ILE A 209 22.93 19.42 5.78
N ARG A 210 23.74 19.97 4.87
CA ARG A 210 23.92 19.44 3.51
C ARG A 210 24.44 18.01 3.53
N TYR A 211 25.39 17.71 4.42
CA TYR A 211 25.94 16.38 4.60
C TYR A 211 24.91 15.39 5.15
N LEU A 212 24.15 15.76 6.19
CA LEU A 212 23.08 14.91 6.74
C LEU A 212 22.00 14.63 5.69
N LYS A 213 21.58 15.63 4.90
CA LYS A 213 20.66 15.44 3.78
C LYS A 213 21.24 14.53 2.69
N LYS A 214 22.56 14.61 2.42
CA LYS A 214 23.26 13.67 1.52
C LYS A 214 23.19 12.24 2.05
N LEU A 215 23.44 12.02 3.34
CA LEU A 215 23.35 10.68 3.95
C LEU A 215 21.92 10.11 3.86
N MET A 216 20.90 10.94 4.02
CA MET A 216 19.51 10.53 3.80
C MET A 216 19.22 10.17 2.33
N LYS A 217 19.72 10.98 1.39
CA LYS A 217 19.59 10.71 -0.05
C LYS A 217 20.24 9.38 -0.44
N GLU A 218 21.38 9.06 0.16
CA GLU A 218 22.07 7.77 -0.02
C GLU A 218 21.48 6.63 0.82
N LYS A 219 20.34 6.85 1.50
CA LYS A 219 19.63 5.88 2.34
C LYS A 219 20.47 5.30 3.50
N LEU A 220 21.54 6.00 3.91
CA LEU A 220 22.32 5.65 5.10
C LEU A 220 21.57 6.04 6.38
N LEU A 221 20.87 7.17 6.33
CA LEU A 221 20.01 7.65 7.41
C LEU A 221 18.56 7.72 6.93
N PHE A 222 17.62 7.46 7.82
CA PHE A 222 16.20 7.74 7.57
C PHE A 222 15.60 8.53 8.72
N SER A 223 14.60 9.35 8.42
CA SER A 223 13.91 10.14 9.43
C SER A 223 12.80 9.37 10.12
N ASN A 224 12.37 9.88 11.27
CA ASN A 224 11.18 9.42 11.98
C ASN A 224 9.84 9.73 11.28
N LEU A 225 9.84 10.44 10.14
CA LEU A 225 8.66 10.59 9.28
C LEU A 225 8.42 9.37 8.40
N GLN A 226 9.47 8.63 8.06
CA GLN A 226 9.36 7.50 7.15
C GLN A 226 8.38 6.46 7.71
N PRO A 227 7.42 5.99 6.89
CA PRO A 227 6.35 5.15 7.39
C PRO A 227 6.94 3.78 7.76
N GLN A 228 6.43 3.19 8.85
CA GLN A 228 6.87 1.90 9.37
C GLN A 228 5.72 0.89 9.28
N PRO A 229 5.98 -0.40 9.02
CA PRO A 229 4.97 -1.44 9.10
C PRO A 229 4.27 -1.47 10.47
N PRO A 230 2.95 -1.75 10.53
CA PRO A 230 2.03 -1.82 9.40
C PRO A 230 1.77 -0.40 8.84
N PHE A 231 1.86 -0.23 7.51
CA PHE A 231 1.79 1.07 6.80
C PHE A 231 0.39 1.74 6.82
N ILE A 232 -0.41 1.43 7.83
CA ILE A 232 -1.78 1.90 8.03
C ILE A 232 -1.72 3.29 8.69
N ASN A 233 -2.70 4.15 8.40
CA ASN A 233 -2.84 5.47 9.01
C ASN A 233 -1.58 6.34 8.85
N SER A 234 -0.90 6.21 7.72
CA SER A 234 0.36 6.91 7.47
C SER A 234 0.19 8.45 7.49
N LEU A 235 -0.98 8.96 7.08
CA LEU A 235 -1.29 10.40 7.19
C LEU A 235 -1.47 10.85 8.63
N ASP A 236 -2.18 10.08 9.48
CA ASP A 236 -2.32 10.39 10.91
C ASP A 236 -0.96 10.47 11.60
N ARG A 237 -0.02 9.59 11.23
CA ARG A 237 1.35 9.63 11.76
C ARG A 237 2.07 10.93 11.39
N ILE A 238 1.88 11.42 10.16
CA ILE A 238 2.43 12.71 9.73
C ILE A 238 1.77 13.83 10.54
N LEU A 239 0.44 13.86 10.67
CA LEU A 239 -0.26 14.88 11.46
C LEU A 239 0.20 14.89 12.93
N ASN A 240 0.34 13.71 13.54
CA ASN A 240 0.86 13.58 14.90
C ASN A 240 2.30 14.08 15.03
N PHE A 241 3.13 13.92 14.00
CA PHE A 241 4.47 14.51 13.97
C PHE A 241 4.40 16.05 14.01
N PHE A 242 3.50 16.67 13.24
CA PHE A 242 3.31 18.12 13.27
C PHE A 242 2.87 18.61 14.65
N ILE A 243 1.90 17.92 15.27
CA ILE A 243 1.42 18.23 16.63
C ILE A 243 2.56 18.13 17.64
N LYS A 244 3.27 17.00 17.67
CA LYS A 244 4.34 16.74 18.65
C LYS A 244 5.48 17.75 18.59
N ASN A 245 5.74 18.32 17.41
CA ASN A 245 6.84 19.25 17.19
C ASN A 245 6.38 20.71 17.08
N ASN A 246 5.13 21.03 17.48
CA ASN A 246 4.57 22.39 17.45
C ASN A 246 4.66 23.06 16.06
N LEU A 247 4.33 22.31 15.01
CA LEU A 247 4.33 22.78 13.61
C LEU A 247 2.92 23.00 13.04
N THR A 248 1.89 23.04 13.89
CA THR A 248 0.48 23.09 13.47
C THR A 248 0.07 24.42 12.82
N ASP A 249 0.90 25.45 12.94
CA ASP A 249 0.76 26.76 12.30
C ASP A 249 1.11 26.73 10.79
N LYS A 250 1.76 25.66 10.31
CA LYS A 250 2.16 25.55 8.91
C LYS A 250 0.94 25.27 8.02
N ILE A 251 0.79 26.01 6.93
CA ILE A 251 -0.29 25.84 5.93
C ILE A 251 -0.44 24.38 5.47
N ILE A 252 0.68 23.66 5.30
CA ILE A 252 0.65 22.26 4.89
C ILE A 252 -0.06 21.37 5.92
N TYR A 253 0.04 21.66 7.22
CA TYR A 253 -0.68 20.93 8.26
C TYR A 253 -2.18 21.08 8.09
N GLU A 254 -2.69 22.29 7.87
CA GLU A 254 -4.12 22.55 7.68
C GLU A 254 -4.67 21.81 6.45
N LYS A 255 -3.91 21.81 5.34
CA LYS A 255 -4.26 21.06 4.12
C LYS A 255 -4.32 19.56 4.39
N LEU A 256 -3.33 19.00 5.09
CA LEU A 256 -3.29 17.58 5.45
C LEU A 256 -4.39 17.18 6.43
N LEU A 257 -4.72 18.05 7.39
CA LEU A 257 -5.80 17.82 8.36
C LEU A 257 -7.17 17.82 7.67
N SER A 258 -7.39 18.76 6.75
CA SER A 258 -8.59 18.83 5.93
C SER A 258 -8.73 17.57 5.07
N LEU A 259 -7.65 17.16 4.41
CA LEU A 259 -7.58 15.93 3.62
C LEU A 259 -7.96 14.69 4.48
N ASN A 260 -7.35 14.54 5.65
CA ASN A 260 -7.61 13.42 6.55
C ASN A 260 -9.07 13.38 7.03
N THR A 261 -9.63 14.54 7.37
CA THR A 261 -11.02 14.67 7.82
C THR A 261 -12.01 14.17 6.77
N ILE A 262 -11.79 14.49 5.49
CA ILE A 262 -12.67 14.03 4.42
C ILE A 262 -12.51 12.52 4.19
N ILE A 263 -11.28 11.99 4.24
CA ILE A 263 -11.03 10.54 4.10
C ILE A 263 -11.75 9.75 5.20
N ILE A 264 -11.69 10.22 6.46
CA ILE A 264 -12.40 9.60 7.58
C ILE A 264 -13.91 9.57 7.29
N ARG A 265 -14.50 10.71 6.88
CA ARG A 265 -15.93 10.79 6.53
C ARG A 265 -16.32 9.86 5.38
N ILE A 266 -15.47 9.71 4.36
CA ILE A 266 -15.70 8.76 3.25
C ILE A 266 -15.75 7.33 3.77
N ASN A 267 -14.83 6.97 4.66
CA ASN A 267 -14.74 5.63 5.24
C ASN A 267 -15.88 5.31 6.23
N GLU A 268 -16.38 6.32 6.93
CA GLU A 268 -17.54 6.22 7.82
C GLU A 268 -18.85 6.07 7.03
N ASN A 269 -19.05 6.93 6.02
CA ASN A 269 -20.29 6.99 5.25
C ASN A 269 -20.32 6.03 4.06
N ASN A 270 -19.21 5.34 3.75
CA ASN A 270 -19.03 4.49 2.57
C ASN A 270 -19.43 5.22 1.26
N SER A 271 -19.14 6.52 1.19
CA SER A 271 -19.67 7.45 0.19
C SER A 271 -18.55 8.14 -0.59
N LEU A 272 -18.73 8.30 -1.90
CA LEU A 272 -17.68 8.71 -2.83
C LEU A 272 -17.84 10.12 -3.40
N TYR A 273 -18.83 10.88 -2.94
CA TYR A 273 -19.17 12.18 -3.53
C TYR A 273 -18.00 13.18 -3.53
N GLN A 274 -17.09 13.09 -2.55
CA GLN A 274 -15.99 14.05 -2.39
C GLN A 274 -14.64 13.56 -2.96
N ILE A 275 -14.62 12.45 -3.69
CA ILE A 275 -13.34 11.85 -4.11
C ILE A 275 -12.56 12.72 -5.10
N ASP A 276 -13.25 13.48 -5.96
CA ASP A 276 -12.60 14.38 -6.91
C ASP A 276 -12.10 15.67 -6.22
N ASP A 277 -12.77 16.10 -5.14
CA ASP A 277 -12.28 17.19 -4.28
C ASP A 277 -10.97 16.80 -3.60
N ILE A 278 -10.92 15.59 -3.04
CA ILE A 278 -9.71 15.05 -2.42
C ILE A 278 -8.57 14.97 -3.43
N ARG A 279 -8.83 14.51 -4.66
CA ARG A 279 -7.80 14.48 -5.72
C ARG A 279 -7.22 15.86 -5.98
N ARG A 280 -8.07 16.87 -6.14
CA ARG A 280 -7.64 18.27 -6.32
C ARG A 280 -6.83 18.78 -5.14
N MET A 281 -7.21 18.43 -3.91
CA MET A 281 -6.40 18.78 -2.72
C MET A 281 -5.04 18.07 -2.72
N MET A 282 -4.99 16.80 -3.13
CA MET A 282 -3.74 16.04 -3.21
C MET A 282 -2.82 16.56 -4.32
N ASP A 283 -3.39 17.02 -5.44
CA ASP A 283 -2.67 17.73 -6.51
C ASP A 283 -2.15 19.09 -6.05
N ASP A 284 -2.93 19.86 -5.29
CA ASP A 284 -2.49 21.13 -4.73
C ASP A 284 -1.36 20.95 -3.68
N ILE A 285 -1.37 19.84 -2.94
CA ILE A 285 -0.31 19.50 -1.98
C ILE A 285 0.96 19.02 -2.70
N LEU A 286 0.83 18.23 -3.78
CA LEU A 286 1.94 17.68 -4.56
C LEU A 286 1.66 17.72 -6.07
N SER A 287 1.84 18.89 -6.67
CA SER A 287 1.49 19.14 -8.09
C SER A 287 2.32 18.35 -9.09
N ASP A 288 3.53 17.91 -8.68
CA ASP A 288 4.44 17.13 -9.51
C ASP A 288 4.25 15.60 -9.36
N PHE A 289 3.32 15.15 -8.52
CA PHE A 289 3.04 13.73 -8.35
C PHE A 289 2.31 13.15 -9.57
N LYS A 290 2.82 12.03 -10.09
CA LYS A 290 2.23 11.27 -11.20
C LYS A 290 2.09 9.83 -10.74
N GLY A 291 0.88 9.44 -10.37
CA GLY A 291 0.59 8.10 -9.87
C GLY A 291 -0.80 8.01 -9.26
N ASP A 292 -1.10 6.87 -8.65
CA ASP A 292 -2.37 6.66 -7.97
C ASP A 292 -2.35 7.36 -6.61
N TYR A 293 -3.43 8.09 -6.30
CA TYR A 293 -3.60 8.77 -5.00
C TYR A 293 -4.06 7.83 -3.89
N PHE A 294 -4.80 6.79 -4.26
CA PHE A 294 -5.54 5.97 -3.31
C PHE A 294 -5.17 4.50 -3.41
N HIS A 295 -5.35 3.83 -2.29
CA HIS A 295 -5.45 2.38 -2.19
C HIS A 295 -6.81 2.07 -1.56
N VAL A 296 -7.54 1.12 -2.13
CA VAL A 296 -8.87 0.77 -1.65
C VAL A 296 -8.93 -0.71 -1.32
N ASP A 297 -9.37 -0.99 -0.11
CA ASP A 297 -9.72 -2.33 0.35
C ASP A 297 -11.23 -2.44 0.54
N THR A 298 -11.80 -3.58 0.18
CA THR A 298 -13.21 -3.86 0.44
C THR A 298 -13.33 -5.05 1.38
N LYS A 299 -14.13 -4.90 2.43
CA LYS A 299 -14.36 -5.92 3.46
C LYS A 299 -15.81 -6.38 3.44
N ASP A 300 -16.03 -7.68 3.60
CA ASP A 300 -17.36 -8.23 3.87
C ASP A 300 -17.76 -7.95 5.33
N CYS A 301 -18.98 -7.46 5.54
CA CYS A 301 -19.51 -7.14 6.87
C CYS A 301 -20.07 -8.35 7.60
N LYS A 302 -20.10 -9.53 6.97
CA LYS A 302 -20.67 -10.75 7.53
C LYS A 302 -19.71 -11.91 7.38
N ASP A 303 -19.72 -12.80 8.36
CA ASP A 303 -18.91 -14.00 8.32
C ASP A 303 -19.55 -15.04 7.38
N THR A 304 -18.74 -15.71 6.56
CA THR A 304 -19.17 -16.93 5.85
C THR A 304 -19.00 -18.14 6.74
N SER A 305 -19.75 -19.21 6.48
CA SER A 305 -19.54 -20.48 7.18
C SER A 305 -19.31 -21.65 6.24
N LEU A 306 -18.38 -22.52 6.60
CA LEU A 306 -18.19 -23.84 5.99
C LEU A 306 -18.45 -24.90 7.05
N LEU A 307 -18.82 -26.11 6.61
CA LEU A 307 -19.04 -27.22 7.54
C LEU A 307 -17.72 -27.73 8.12
N LEU A 308 -17.75 -28.22 9.36
CA LEU A 308 -16.60 -28.87 10.00
C LEU A 308 -16.06 -30.07 9.20
N GLY A 309 -16.92 -30.79 8.48
CA GLY A 309 -16.47 -31.84 7.55
C GLY A 309 -15.56 -31.32 6.44
N VAL A 310 -15.69 -30.06 6.03
CA VAL A 310 -14.76 -29.41 5.10
C VAL A 310 -13.42 -29.17 5.79
N LYS A 311 -13.42 -28.65 7.03
CA LYS A 311 -12.20 -28.45 7.84
C LYS A 311 -11.39 -29.73 7.95
N GLN A 312 -12.05 -30.84 8.29
CA GLN A 312 -11.43 -32.16 8.42
C GLN A 312 -10.73 -32.59 7.12
N LYS A 313 -11.37 -32.40 5.97
CA LYS A 313 -10.76 -32.70 4.66
C LYS A 313 -9.53 -31.84 4.38
N ILE A 314 -9.57 -30.55 4.69
CA ILE A 314 -8.41 -29.66 4.46
C ILE A 314 -7.28 -30.02 5.45
N ASP A 315 -7.58 -30.32 6.72
CA ASP A 315 -6.58 -30.78 7.70
C ASP A 315 -5.91 -32.09 7.23
N GLN A 316 -6.66 -33.04 6.65
CA GLN A 316 -6.09 -34.25 6.05
C GLN A 316 -5.14 -33.93 4.88
N LEU A 317 -5.52 -33.02 3.99
CA LEU A 317 -4.65 -32.58 2.89
C LEU A 317 -3.38 -31.87 3.40
N GLU A 318 -3.47 -31.07 4.46
CA GLU A 318 -2.31 -30.43 5.10
C GLU A 318 -1.32 -31.48 5.63
N GLN A 319 -1.84 -32.56 6.25
CA GLN A 319 -1.00 -33.65 6.75
C GLN A 319 -0.29 -34.39 5.60
N ILE A 320 -1.00 -34.68 4.52
CA ILE A 320 -0.43 -35.31 3.32
C ILE A 320 0.68 -34.41 2.75
N ASN A 321 0.41 -33.11 2.60
CA ASN A 321 1.39 -32.17 2.04
C ASN A 321 2.64 -32.06 2.93
N LYS A 322 2.48 -32.05 4.26
CA LYS A 322 3.62 -32.11 5.18
C LYS A 322 4.44 -33.38 4.97
N TYR A 323 3.79 -34.53 4.85
CA TYR A 323 4.49 -35.80 4.61
C TYR A 323 5.34 -35.75 3.34
N PHE A 324 4.83 -35.20 2.24
CA PHE A 324 5.60 -35.02 1.00
C PHE A 324 6.76 -34.04 1.16
N LEU A 325 6.52 -32.86 1.76
CA LEU A 325 7.58 -31.88 1.99
C LEU A 325 8.69 -32.45 2.89
N TYR A 326 8.36 -33.16 3.97
CA TYR A 326 9.39 -33.73 4.85
C TYR A 326 10.17 -34.89 4.20
N ASN A 327 9.57 -35.65 3.30
CA ASN A 327 10.22 -36.79 2.66
C ASN A 327 10.98 -36.46 1.36
N ASP A 328 10.60 -35.41 0.63
CA ASP A 328 11.32 -35.01 -0.60
C ASP A 328 12.57 -34.16 -0.32
N TYR A 329 12.55 -33.30 0.72
CA TYR A 329 13.77 -32.57 1.13
C TYR A 329 14.82 -33.48 1.82
N GLY A 330 14.44 -34.69 2.25
CA GLY A 330 15.36 -35.68 2.79
C GLY A 330 16.24 -36.39 1.75
N LYS A 331 15.93 -36.27 0.45
CA LYS A 331 16.64 -36.99 -0.63
C LYS A 331 17.67 -36.15 -1.41
N PHE A 332 17.67 -34.82 -1.28
CA PHE A 332 18.64 -33.95 -1.96
C PHE A 332 19.87 -33.57 -1.10
N GLY A 333 19.98 -34.07 0.14
CA GLY A 333 21.09 -33.76 1.05
C GLY A 333 22.31 -34.70 0.98
N ASN A 334 22.27 -35.77 0.19
CA ASN A 334 23.35 -36.75 0.09
C ASN A 334 23.85 -36.92 -1.36
N GLN A 335 24.38 -35.85 -1.94
CA GLN A 335 25.45 -35.97 -2.93
C GLN A 335 26.65 -35.19 -2.40
N LYS A 336 27.41 -35.84 -1.51
CA LYS A 336 28.81 -35.48 -1.28
C LYS A 336 29.57 -35.91 -2.54
N ASN A 337 30.16 -34.92 -3.21
CA ASN A 337 31.12 -35.10 -4.29
C ASN A 337 32.27 -36.01 -3.80
N CYS A 338 32.62 -36.98 -4.63
CA CYS A 338 33.92 -37.64 -4.64
C CYS A 338 35.03 -36.67 -5.04
#